data_AF-A0A920NWR3-F1
#
_entry.id   AF-A0A920NWR3-F1
#
_cell.length_a   1.000
_cell.length_b   1.000
_cell.length_c   1.000
_cell.angle_alpha   90.00
_cell.angle_beta   90.00
_cell.angle_gamma   90.00
#
_symmetry.space_group_name_H-M   'P 1'
#
loop_
_entity.id
_entity.type
_entity.pdbx_description
1 polymer ?
#
loop_
_entity_poly.entity_id
_entity_poly.type
_entity_poly.pdbx_seq_one_letter_code
_entity_poly.pdbx_strand_id
1 'polypeptide(L)'
;MVSKVHSEVEQHSRAGRDCILIGHKNHPEVEGTMGQYNISKEENLSCSVYSRSKRNEVQDPNNISFVTQTTLSVDDTQEIIKVLQKRFPSILGPRKDDICYATQNRQDAVKQLALECDLILVIGSKNSSNSNRLREIAKDLE
;
A
#
# COMPACT_ATOMS: atom_id res chain seq x y z
N MET A 1 7.44 -5.71 10.71
CA MET A 1 6.18 -5.41 9.98
C MET A 1 6.36 -5.59 8.48
N VAL A 2 7.41 -5.03 7.87
CA VAL A 2 7.77 -5.27 6.45
C VAL A 2 7.96 -6.77 6.12
N SER A 3 8.61 -7.54 7.00
CA SER A 3 8.77 -9.00 6.81
C SER A 3 7.45 -9.77 6.73
N LYS A 4 6.36 -9.27 7.34
CA LYS A 4 5.02 -9.88 7.19
C LYS A 4 4.54 -9.76 5.75
N VAL A 5 4.64 -8.56 5.19
CA VAL A 5 4.23 -8.26 3.80
C VAL A 5 5.04 -9.12 2.83
N HIS A 6 6.35 -9.27 3.07
CA HIS A 6 7.21 -10.16 2.30
C HIS A 6 6.71 -11.62 2.31
N SER A 7 6.37 -12.17 3.50
CA SER A 7 5.86 -13.53 3.62
C SER A 7 4.48 -13.72 2.98
N GLU A 8 3.61 -12.70 3.02
CA GLU A 8 2.31 -12.75 2.36
C GLU A 8 2.47 -12.79 0.84
N VAL A 9 3.30 -11.91 0.27
CA VAL A 9 3.60 -11.92 -1.17
C VAL A 9 4.17 -13.27 -1.63
N GLU A 10 5.10 -13.85 -0.85
CA GLU A 10 5.62 -15.18 -1.15
C GLU A 10 4.54 -16.27 -1.09
N GLN A 11 3.62 -16.20 -0.13
CA GLN A 11 2.50 -17.14 -0.02
C GLN A 11 1.54 -17.02 -1.21
N HIS A 12 1.24 -15.80 -1.67
CA HIS A 12 0.40 -15.55 -2.83
C HIS A 12 1.05 -16.06 -4.12
N SER A 13 2.37 -15.84 -4.27
CA SER A 13 3.18 -16.39 -5.37
C SER A 13 3.15 -17.92 -5.37
N ARG A 14 3.39 -18.58 -4.22
CA ARG A 14 3.34 -20.06 -4.10
C ARG A 14 1.97 -20.64 -4.40
N ALA A 15 0.90 -19.87 -4.18
CA ALA A 15 -0.47 -20.25 -4.46
C ALA A 15 -0.90 -19.93 -5.92
N GLY A 16 0.01 -19.42 -6.76
CA GLY A 16 -0.26 -19.09 -8.15
C GLY A 16 -1.28 -17.96 -8.32
N ARG A 17 -1.36 -17.03 -7.37
CA ARG A 17 -2.28 -15.89 -7.42
C ARG A 17 -1.56 -14.65 -7.92
N ASP A 18 -2.23 -13.88 -8.78
CA ASP A 18 -1.79 -12.52 -9.09
C ASP A 18 -1.82 -11.67 -7.81
N CYS A 19 -0.85 -10.76 -7.67
CA CYS A 19 -0.70 -9.93 -6.49
C CYS A 19 -0.56 -8.45 -6.87
N ILE A 20 -1.48 -7.60 -6.40
CA ILE A 20 -1.39 -6.16 -6.58
C ILE A 20 -0.71 -5.54 -5.36
N LEU A 21 0.42 -4.87 -5.58
CA LEU A 21 1.08 -4.09 -4.53
C LEU A 21 0.61 -2.63 -4.61
N ILE A 22 -0.08 -2.15 -3.57
CA ILE A 22 -0.41 -0.74 -3.43
C ILE A 22 0.79 -0.06 -2.77
N GLY A 23 1.41 0.92 -3.44
CA GLY A 23 2.65 1.53 -2.95
C GLY A 23 3.17 2.67 -3.81
N HIS A 24 4.21 3.35 -3.34
CA HIS A 24 4.91 4.35 -4.14
C HIS A 24 5.96 3.69 -5.05
N LYS A 25 5.88 3.98 -6.35
CA LYS A 25 6.87 3.49 -7.32
C LYS A 25 8.29 3.94 -6.91
N ASN A 26 9.27 3.05 -7.03
CA ASN A 26 10.69 3.27 -6.66
C ASN A 26 10.94 3.49 -5.16
N HIS A 27 9.99 3.17 -4.28
CA HIS A 27 10.26 3.16 -2.84
C HIS A 27 11.02 1.87 -2.47
N PRO A 28 12.09 1.91 -1.64
CA PRO A 28 12.89 0.73 -1.32
C PRO A 28 12.08 -0.44 -0.73
N GLU A 29 11.05 -0.13 0.07
CA GLU A 29 10.13 -1.14 0.61
C GLU A 29 9.29 -1.83 -0.48
N VAL A 30 8.86 -1.06 -1.48
CA VAL A 30 8.09 -1.58 -2.62
C VAL A 30 8.98 -2.48 -3.46
N GLU A 31 10.21 -2.05 -3.76
CA GLU A 31 11.19 -2.88 -4.50
C GLU A 31 11.51 -4.19 -3.75
N GLY A 32 11.74 -4.11 -2.43
CA GLY A 32 11.99 -5.27 -1.59
C GLY A 32 10.83 -6.26 -1.55
N THR A 33 9.60 -5.74 -1.48
CA THR A 33 8.36 -6.54 -1.47
C THR A 33 8.10 -7.20 -2.82
N MET A 34 8.27 -6.45 -3.91
CA MET A 34 8.18 -6.95 -5.29
C MET A 34 9.18 -8.09 -5.53
N GLY A 35 10.40 -7.96 -5.01
CA GLY A 35 11.45 -8.97 -5.15
C GLY A 35 11.16 -10.31 -4.46
N GLN A 36 10.14 -10.39 -3.59
CA GLN A 36 9.73 -11.66 -2.96
C GLN A 36 8.79 -12.49 -3.86
N TYR A 37 8.27 -11.88 -4.92
CA TYR A 37 7.39 -12.57 -5.85
C TYR A 37 8.22 -13.45 -6.79
N ASN A 38 8.23 -14.77 -6.53
CA ASN A 38 8.98 -15.72 -7.33
C ASN A 38 8.32 -15.92 -8.70
N ILE A 39 9.01 -15.52 -9.77
CA ILE A 39 8.60 -15.67 -11.19
C ILE A 39 8.84 -17.12 -11.69
N SER A 40 9.29 -18.04 -10.82
CA SER A 40 9.80 -19.36 -11.23
C SER A 40 8.73 -20.41 -11.58
N LYS A 41 7.45 -20.05 -11.66
CA LYS A 41 6.40 -20.92 -12.22
C LYS A 41 5.48 -20.13 -13.13
N GLU A 42 5.65 -20.39 -14.42
CA GLU A 42 4.81 -19.98 -15.55
C GLU A 42 4.82 -18.46 -15.81
N GLU A 43 5.01 -18.10 -17.08
CA GLU A 43 5.31 -16.75 -17.60
C GLU A 43 4.13 -15.75 -17.49
N ASN A 44 3.26 -15.94 -16.50
CA ASN A 44 1.88 -15.51 -16.51
C ASN A 44 1.41 -14.83 -15.20
N LEU A 45 2.33 -14.41 -14.35
CA LEU A 45 1.98 -13.76 -13.09
C LEU A 45 2.56 -12.34 -13.05
N SER A 46 1.74 -11.37 -12.68
CA SER A 46 2.16 -9.97 -12.59
C SER A 46 2.00 -9.41 -11.19
N CYS A 47 3.05 -8.75 -10.69
CA CYS A 47 2.94 -7.85 -9.56
C CYS A 47 3.08 -6.42 -10.08
N SER A 48 2.09 -5.58 -9.82
CA SER A 48 2.02 -4.22 -10.37
C SER A 48 1.76 -3.22 -9.27
N VAL A 49 2.48 -2.11 -9.30
CA VAL A 49 2.19 -0.96 -8.46
C VAL A 49 0.91 -0.32 -8.96
N TYR A 50 -0.18 -0.43 -8.19
CA TYR A 50 -1.41 0.28 -8.54
C TYR A 50 -1.18 1.77 -8.37
N SER A 51 -1.01 2.48 -9.49
CA SER A 51 -1.29 3.90 -9.55
C SER A 51 -2.59 4.07 -10.32
N ARG A 52 -3.42 5.02 -9.87
CA ARG A 52 -4.80 5.34 -10.32
C ARG A 52 -4.95 5.57 -11.84
N SER A 53 -3.88 5.40 -12.63
CA SER A 53 -3.73 5.80 -14.04
C SER A 53 -3.45 4.68 -15.04
N LYS A 54 -3.30 3.39 -14.67
CA LYS A 54 -3.02 2.33 -15.67
C LYS A 54 -3.87 1.07 -15.54
N ARG A 55 -4.22 0.51 -16.70
CA ARG A 55 -4.85 -0.81 -16.85
C ARG A 55 -3.87 -1.87 -16.34
N ASN A 56 -4.02 -2.28 -15.08
CA ASN A 56 -3.42 -3.52 -14.62
C ASN A 56 -4.15 -4.66 -15.35
N GLU A 57 -3.47 -5.29 -16.30
CA GLU A 57 -3.90 -6.53 -16.92
C GLU A 57 -3.63 -7.63 -15.89
N VAL A 58 -4.70 -8.09 -15.24
CA VAL A 58 -4.68 -9.25 -14.35
C VAL A 58 -5.07 -10.44 -15.20
N GLN A 59 -4.35 -11.56 -15.06
CA GLN A 59 -4.60 -12.71 -15.90
C GLN A 59 -5.86 -13.46 -15.48
N ASP A 60 -6.00 -13.70 -14.18
CA ASP A 60 -7.21 -14.28 -13.60
C ASP A 60 -7.86 -13.31 -12.60
N PRO A 61 -8.91 -12.58 -13.00
CA PRO A 61 -9.67 -11.71 -12.11
C PRO A 61 -10.26 -12.42 -10.89
N ASN A 62 -10.41 -13.76 -10.93
CA ASN A 62 -10.95 -14.55 -9.83
C ASN A 62 -9.88 -15.06 -8.86
N ASN A 63 -8.60 -15.04 -9.24
CA ASN A 63 -7.49 -15.55 -8.45
C ASN A 63 -6.43 -14.46 -8.18
N ILE A 64 -6.89 -13.38 -7.54
CA ILE A 64 -6.10 -12.18 -7.30
C ILE A 64 -6.05 -11.82 -5.82
N SER A 65 -4.94 -11.23 -5.41
CA SER A 65 -4.69 -10.71 -4.07
C SER A 65 -4.11 -9.30 -4.11
N PHE A 66 -4.15 -8.59 -3.00
CA PHE A 66 -3.41 -7.33 -2.84
C PHE A 66 -2.69 -7.27 -1.50
N VAL A 67 -1.60 -6.51 -1.48
CA VAL A 67 -0.83 -6.12 -0.29
C VAL A 67 -0.54 -4.62 -0.36
N THR A 68 -0.22 -3.99 0.77
CA THR A 68 0.09 -2.56 0.80
C THR A 68 1.46 -2.25 1.40
N GLN A 69 2.08 -1.17 0.94
CA GLN A 69 3.23 -0.58 1.62
C GLN A 69 2.81 -0.10 3.02
N THR A 70 3.70 -0.26 4.00
CA THR A 70 3.39 -0.06 5.43
C THR A 70 3.24 1.41 5.84
N THR A 71 3.74 2.35 5.03
CA THR A 71 3.80 3.80 5.34
C THR A 71 2.83 4.65 4.52
N LEU A 72 1.85 4.04 3.85
CA LEU A 72 0.88 4.77 3.03
C LEU A 72 -0.10 5.59 3.87
N SER A 73 -0.79 6.50 3.19
CA SER A 73 -1.99 7.08 3.78
C SER A 73 -3.06 6.04 3.99
N VAL A 74 -3.68 6.08 5.16
CA VAL A 74 -4.82 5.22 5.47
C VAL A 74 -5.99 5.53 4.53
N ASP A 75 -6.36 6.81 4.40
CA ASP A 75 -7.55 7.21 3.63
C ASP A 75 -7.38 6.93 2.13
N ASP A 76 -6.26 7.36 1.53
CA ASP A 76 -6.02 7.14 0.09
C ASP A 76 -5.96 5.63 -0.22
N THR A 77 -5.37 4.84 0.68
CA THR A 77 -5.28 3.39 0.50
C THR A 77 -6.66 2.76 0.59
N GLN A 78 -7.52 3.18 1.50
CA GLN A 78 -8.91 2.70 1.59
C GLN A 78 -9.69 3.00 0.31
N GLU A 79 -9.53 4.19 -0.29
CA GLU A 79 -10.16 4.51 -1.57
C GLU A 79 -9.65 3.62 -2.71
N ILE A 80 -8.34 3.31 -2.76
CA ILE A 80 -7.79 2.37 -3.73
C ILE A 80 -8.35 0.97 -3.51
N ILE A 81 -8.43 0.49 -2.26
CA ILE A 81 -8.98 -0.83 -1.92
C ILE A 81 -10.44 -0.93 -2.37
N LYS A 82 -11.27 0.09 -2.13
CA LYS A 82 -12.67 0.12 -2.60
C LYS A 82 -12.76 0.00 -4.12
N VAL A 83 -11.90 0.70 -4.85
CA VAL A 83 -11.85 0.60 -6.32
C VAL A 83 -11.42 -0.80 -6.77
N LEU A 84 -10.44 -1.41 -6.10
CA LEU A 84 -9.99 -2.77 -6.40
C LEU A 84 -11.05 -3.81 -6.11
N GLN A 85 -11.73 -3.74 -4.96
CA GLN A 85 -12.83 -4.64 -4.61
C GLN A 85 -14.03 -4.50 -5.56
N LYS A 86 -14.32 -3.28 -6.01
CA LYS A 86 -15.37 -3.06 -7.02
C LYS A 86 -14.99 -3.66 -8.39
N ARG A 87 -13.70 -3.60 -8.76
CA ARG A 87 -13.19 -4.13 -10.04
C ARG A 87 -13.00 -5.65 -10.00
N PHE A 88 -12.58 -6.19 -8.86
CA PHE A 88 -12.26 -7.58 -8.62
C PHE A 88 -12.97 -8.05 -7.34
N PRO A 89 -14.25 -8.44 -7.42
CA PRO A 89 -15.04 -8.79 -6.23
C PRO A 89 -14.48 -9.96 -5.40
N SER A 90 -13.69 -10.82 -6.02
CA SER A 90 -13.01 -11.98 -5.41
C SER A 90 -11.61 -11.66 -4.88
N ILE A 91 -11.14 -10.41 -4.97
CA ILE A 91 -9.79 -10.05 -4.54
C ILE A 91 -9.58 -10.31 -3.06
N LEU A 92 -8.48 -10.99 -2.74
CA LEU A 92 -8.10 -11.28 -1.37
C LEU A 92 -7.19 -10.18 -0.83
N GLY A 93 -7.61 -9.55 0.27
CA GLY A 93 -6.76 -8.65 1.04
C GLY A 93 -5.94 -9.38 2.10
N PRO A 94 -5.02 -8.68 2.77
CA PRO A 94 -4.27 -9.24 3.89
C PRO A 94 -5.22 -9.54 5.06
N ARG A 95 -4.85 -10.53 5.91
CA ARG A 95 -5.68 -10.90 7.09
C ARG A 95 -5.79 -9.77 8.12
N LYS A 96 -4.82 -8.85 8.11
CA LYS A 96 -4.75 -7.62 8.89
C LYS A 96 -4.08 -6.57 8.01
N ASP A 97 -4.54 -5.32 8.08
CA ASP A 97 -3.98 -4.20 7.33
C ASP A 97 -2.45 -4.18 7.37
N ASP A 98 -1.82 -3.93 6.22
CA ASP A 98 -0.37 -3.86 6.11
C ASP A 98 0.19 -2.50 6.51
N ILE A 99 -0.66 -1.45 6.52
CA ILE A 99 -0.29 -0.15 7.09
C ILE A 99 0.04 -0.35 8.56
N CYS A 100 1.23 0.09 8.96
CA CYS A 100 1.69 -0.15 10.32
C CYS A 100 0.92 0.70 11.33
N TYR A 101 0.74 0.16 12.55
CA TYR A 101 0.10 0.87 13.66
C TYR A 101 0.74 2.24 13.91
N ALA A 102 2.06 2.33 13.72
CA ALA A 102 2.82 3.54 13.96
C ALA A 102 2.55 4.62 12.89
N THR A 103 2.14 4.23 11.68
CA THR A 103 1.70 5.14 10.62
C THR A 103 0.27 5.60 10.88
N GLN A 104 -0.65 4.68 11.17
CA GLN A 104 -2.04 5.01 11.54
C GLN A 104 -2.08 6.00 12.70
N ASN A 105 -1.44 5.66 13.83
CA ASN A 105 -1.48 6.47 15.04
C ASN A 105 -0.94 7.89 14.81
N ARG A 106 0.10 8.05 13.99
CA ARG A 106 0.66 9.38 13.68
C ARG A 106 -0.25 10.19 12.75
N GLN A 107 -0.90 9.53 11.78
CA GLN A 107 -1.85 10.20 10.89
C GLN A 107 -3.08 10.66 11.67
N ASP A 108 -3.62 9.83 12.56
CA ASP A 108 -4.76 10.23 13.40
C ASP A 108 -4.37 11.38 14.35
N ALA A 109 -3.18 11.33 14.94
CA ALA A 109 -2.69 12.41 15.79
C ALA A 109 -2.52 13.73 15.02
N VAL A 110 -1.97 13.72 13.80
CA VAL A 110 -1.80 14.96 13.03
C VAL A 110 -3.14 15.54 12.57
N LYS A 111 -4.13 14.69 12.26
CA LYS A 111 -5.50 15.13 11.96
C LYS A 111 -6.12 15.88 13.13
N GLN A 112 -5.94 15.37 14.35
CA GLN A 112 -6.44 16.04 15.57
C GLN A 112 -5.69 17.36 15.81
N LEU A 113 -4.36 17.36 15.69
CA LEU A 113 -3.55 18.58 15.84
C LEU A 113 -3.95 19.68 14.84
N ALA A 114 -4.31 19.31 13.61
CA ALA A 114 -4.73 20.26 12.58
C ALA A 114 -6.04 20.99 12.92
N LEU A 115 -6.88 20.44 13.80
CA LEU A 115 -8.11 21.11 14.27
C LEU A 115 -7.84 22.17 15.33
N GLU A 116 -6.67 22.10 16.00
CA GLU A 116 -6.35 22.91 17.18
C GLU A 116 -5.17 23.88 16.96
N CYS A 117 -4.41 23.72 15.87
CA CYS A 117 -3.18 24.46 15.61
C CYS A 117 -3.21 25.21 14.28
N ASP A 118 -2.84 26.49 14.30
CA ASP A 118 -2.68 27.31 13.08
C ASP A 118 -1.41 26.98 12.28
N LEU A 119 -0.46 26.24 12.88
CA LEU A 119 0.80 25.84 12.24
C LEU A 119 1.28 24.49 12.76
N ILE A 120 1.58 23.57 11.84
CA ILE A 120 2.17 22.26 12.15
C ILE A 120 3.53 22.11 11.49
N LEU A 121 4.54 21.76 12.30
CA LEU A 121 5.90 21.46 11.84
C LEU A 121 6.15 19.94 11.90
N VAL A 122 6.31 19.30 10.74
CA VAL A 122 6.65 17.88 10.64
C VAL A 122 8.16 17.72 10.49
N ILE A 123 8.80 17.12 11.50
CA ILE A 123 10.24 16.87 11.50
C ILE A 123 10.53 15.52 10.83
N GLY A 124 11.15 15.56 9.66
CA GLY A 124 11.55 14.37 8.92
C GLY A 124 12.35 14.71 7.66
N SER A 125 12.99 13.70 7.07
CA SER A 125 13.74 13.86 5.83
C SER A 125 12.80 13.98 4.62
N LYS A 126 13.27 14.64 3.55
CA LYS A 126 12.50 14.79 2.30
C LYS A 126 12.14 13.47 1.63
N ASN A 127 12.92 12.42 1.85
CA ASN A 127 12.70 11.07 1.30
C ASN A 127 11.87 10.16 2.22
N SER A 128 11.41 10.63 3.39
CA SER A 128 10.56 9.85 4.28
C SER A 128 9.10 9.88 3.81
N SER A 129 8.60 8.73 3.32
CA SER A 129 7.18 8.59 2.92
C SER A 129 6.23 8.94 4.08
N ASN A 130 6.48 8.42 5.29
CA ASN A 130 5.65 8.73 6.46
C ASN A 130 5.66 10.23 6.80
N SER A 131 6.83 10.87 6.81
CA SER A 131 6.93 12.30 7.18
C SER A 131 6.25 13.19 6.15
N ASN A 132 6.44 12.91 4.86
CA ASN A 132 5.73 13.62 3.80
C ASN A 132 4.21 13.44 3.93
N ARG A 133 3.74 12.25 4.30
CA ARG A 133 2.30 12.03 4.43
C ARG A 133 1.70 12.80 5.60
N LEU A 134 2.39 12.90 6.73
CA LEU A 134 1.92 13.74 7.85
C LEU A 134 1.82 15.21 7.44
N ARG A 135 2.77 15.71 6.65
CA ARG A 135 2.73 17.09 6.12
C ARG A 135 1.54 17.30 5.17
N GLU A 136 1.30 16.36 4.27
CA GLU A 136 0.18 16.41 3.32
C GLU A 136 -1.17 16.42 4.05
N ILE A 137 -1.38 15.51 5.00
CA ILE A 137 -2.62 15.46 5.79
C ILE A 137 -2.86 16.76 6.54
N ALA A 138 -1.81 17.33 7.17
CA ALA A 138 -1.95 18.60 7.89
C ALA A 138 -2.34 19.76 6.96
N LYS A 139 -1.86 19.74 5.71
CA LYS A 139 -2.15 20.77 4.70
C LYS A 139 -3.55 20.64 4.09
N ASP A 140 -4.02 19.42 3.87
CA ASP A 140 -5.30 19.17 3.19
C ASP A 140 -6.53 19.41 4.09
N LEU A 141 -6.33 19.72 5.38
CA LEU A 141 -7.37 20.01 6.37
C LEU A 141 -7.61 21.51 6.60
N GLU A 142 -6.81 22.40 6.01
CA GLU A 142 -7.08 23.86 5.92
C GLU A 142 -8.18 24.17 4.89
#